data_AF-A0A0V9URC2-F1
#
_entry.id   AF-A0A0V9URC2-F1
#
_cell.length_a   1.000
_cell.length_b   1.000
_cell.length_c   1.000
_cell.angle_alpha   90.00
_cell.angle_beta   90.00
_cell.angle_gamma   90.00
#
_symmetry.space_group_name_H-M   'P 1'
#
loop_
_entity.id
_entity.type
_entity.pdbx_description
1 polymer ?
#
loop_
_entity_poly.entity_id
_entity_poly.type
_entity_poly.pdbx_seq_one_letter_code
_entity_poly.pdbx_strand_id
1 'polypeptide(L)'
;MRNRGPVGVVTRGTTGINRLRRSDRWAMHDPHITRALTHATDPLVVDLGYGAMPVTTLELAARLRRIRSDLRVVGLEIDPDRVVPGRDGVEFARGGFELAGLRPTLVRAFNVLRQYPEEAVEPAWAHLRSGLAPGGLLIDGTCDELGRRCAWVLLDEHGPRSLTLAWSPFHVERPSDVAERLPKALIHRNVPGEPIHTLLRAADRAWATSAPHAAFGPRIRWKAALELLRDQGFPVSPPRRRLRDCVLTVPWDAVAPADAPVVSELLAV
;
A
#
# COMPACT_ATOMS: atom_id res chain seq x y z
N MET A 1 35.00 -4.88 7.40
CA MET A 1 33.72 -5.55 7.05
C MET A 1 33.44 -5.23 5.58
N ARG A 2 33.19 -6.23 4.71
CA ARG A 2 32.90 -5.95 3.30
C ARG A 2 31.60 -5.13 3.24
N ASN A 3 31.69 -3.91 2.72
CA ASN A 3 30.54 -3.05 2.48
C ASN A 3 29.69 -3.71 1.38
N ARG A 4 28.76 -4.60 1.76
CA ARG A 4 27.78 -5.14 0.84
C ARG A 4 26.86 -3.97 0.49
N GLY A 5 26.78 -3.64 -0.80
CA GLY A 5 25.92 -2.55 -1.29
C GLY A 5 24.44 -2.77 -0.93
N PRO A 6 23.57 -1.77 -1.19
CA PRO A 6 22.18 -1.84 -0.78
C PRO A 6 21.47 -3.06 -1.38
N VAL A 7 20.55 -3.66 -0.62
CA VAL A 7 19.81 -4.85 -1.04
C VAL A 7 18.52 -4.42 -1.73
N GLY A 8 18.38 -4.75 -3.01
CA GLY A 8 17.22 -4.31 -3.78
C GLY A 8 17.40 -4.46 -5.28
N VAL A 9 16.35 -4.14 -6.04
CA VAL A 9 16.40 -3.93 -7.48
C VAL A 9 15.94 -2.51 -7.77
N VAL A 10 16.64 -1.82 -8.66
CA VAL A 10 16.30 -0.46 -9.10
C VAL A 10 14.87 -0.44 -9.64
N THR A 11 14.06 0.52 -9.18
CA THR A 11 12.70 0.70 -9.69
C THR A 11 12.72 1.14 -11.15
N ARG A 12 11.79 0.62 -11.96
CA ARG A 12 11.56 1.04 -13.36
C ARG A 12 10.24 1.79 -13.47
N GLY A 13 10.20 2.81 -14.31
CA GLY A 13 9.01 3.61 -14.61
C GLY A 13 9.15 5.07 -14.20
N THR A 14 8.13 5.86 -14.49
CA THR A 14 8.12 7.31 -14.27
C THR A 14 7.63 7.67 -12.88
N THR A 15 8.31 8.58 -12.19
CA THR A 15 7.75 9.23 -11.00
C THR A 15 6.92 10.44 -11.47
N GLY A 16 5.68 10.54 -11.01
CA GLY A 16 4.75 11.60 -11.40
C GLY A 16 4.18 12.34 -10.20
N ILE A 17 3.92 13.65 -10.37
CA ILE A 17 3.22 14.47 -9.39
C ILE A 17 1.89 13.80 -9.04
N ASN A 18 1.57 13.73 -7.75
CA ASN A 18 0.33 13.18 -7.22
C ASN A 18 0.09 11.71 -7.56
N ARG A 19 1.09 10.97 -8.05
CA ARG A 19 0.94 9.56 -8.44
C ARG A 19 0.50 8.70 -7.25
N LEU A 20 1.08 8.91 -6.06
CA LEU A 20 0.77 8.09 -4.87
C LEU A 20 -0.32 8.68 -3.95
N ARG A 21 -0.98 9.77 -4.37
CA ARG A 21 -1.95 10.53 -3.56
C ARG A 21 -3.09 9.70 -2.95
N ARG A 22 -3.43 8.55 -3.52
CA ARG A 22 -4.52 7.67 -3.05
C ARG A 22 -4.08 6.92 -1.80
N SER A 23 -2.92 6.27 -1.88
CA SER A 23 -2.28 5.63 -0.73
C SER A 23 -1.98 6.66 0.35
N ASP A 24 -1.40 7.82 0.01
CA ASP A 24 -1.07 8.82 1.02
C ASP A 24 -2.30 9.35 1.78
N ARG A 25 -3.41 9.61 1.06
CA ARG A 25 -4.67 10.05 1.70
C ARG A 25 -5.32 8.95 2.53
N TRP A 26 -5.19 7.70 2.10
CA TRP A 26 -5.64 6.56 2.89
C TRP A 26 -4.81 6.42 4.16
N ALA A 27 -3.47 6.47 4.06
CA ALA A 27 -2.55 6.34 5.19
C ALA A 27 -2.78 7.41 6.26
N MET A 28 -3.10 8.64 5.85
CA MET A 28 -3.47 9.73 6.75
C MET A 28 -4.73 9.50 7.59
N HIS A 29 -5.56 8.53 7.22
CA HIS A 29 -6.83 8.23 7.86
C HIS A 29 -6.90 6.80 8.38
N ASP A 30 -5.86 6.00 8.12
CA ASP A 30 -5.73 4.68 8.70
C ASP A 30 -5.44 4.81 10.20
N PRO A 31 -6.24 4.16 11.08
CA PRO A 31 -6.09 4.30 12.52
C PRO A 31 -4.79 3.70 13.04
N HIS A 32 -4.26 2.66 12.42
CA HIS A 32 -3.00 2.04 12.84
C HIS A 32 -1.82 2.96 12.53
N ILE A 33 -1.77 3.50 11.30
CA ILE A 33 -0.72 4.44 10.89
C ILE A 33 -0.80 5.72 11.73
N THR A 34 -1.99 6.30 11.88
CA THR A 34 -2.17 7.51 12.68
C THR A 34 -1.72 7.29 14.13
N ARG A 35 -2.11 6.15 14.74
CA ARG A 35 -1.69 5.82 16.11
C ARG A 35 -0.18 5.65 16.21
N ALA A 36 0.43 4.88 15.31
CA ALA A 36 1.87 4.62 15.30
C ALA A 36 2.68 5.93 15.21
N LEU A 37 2.34 6.80 14.27
CA LEU A 37 3.04 8.07 14.07
C LEU A 37 2.85 9.05 15.24
N THR A 38 1.64 9.14 15.80
CA THR A 38 1.36 10.05 16.93
C THR A 38 2.06 9.62 18.22
N HIS A 39 2.24 8.32 18.45
CA HIS A 39 2.82 7.79 19.69
C HIS A 39 4.32 7.47 19.61
N ALA A 40 4.93 7.55 18.42
CA ALA A 40 6.35 7.26 18.24
C ALA A 40 7.25 8.26 18.99
N THR A 41 8.27 7.77 19.69
CA THR A 41 9.25 8.67 20.30
C THR A 41 10.11 9.38 19.24
N ASP A 42 10.57 8.65 18.22
CA ASP A 42 11.19 9.17 16.99
C ASP A 42 10.28 8.85 15.79
N PRO A 43 9.44 9.79 15.34
CA PRO A 43 8.46 9.55 14.27
C PRO A 43 9.17 9.59 12.90
N LEU A 44 9.86 8.51 12.55
CA LEU A 44 10.60 8.38 11.30
C LEU A 44 9.77 7.66 10.24
N VAL A 45 9.64 8.28 9.06
CA VAL A 45 9.04 7.68 7.88
C VAL A 45 10.11 7.45 6.81
N VAL A 46 10.13 6.26 6.21
CA VAL A 46 10.99 5.95 5.07
C VAL A 46 10.14 5.72 3.82
N ASP A 47 10.47 6.41 2.73
CA ASP A 47 9.96 6.13 1.40
C ASP A 47 11.01 5.36 0.61
N LEU A 48 10.79 4.06 0.43
CA LEU A 48 11.75 3.15 -0.18
C LEU A 48 11.54 3.07 -1.70
N GLY A 49 12.59 3.38 -2.45
CA GLY A 49 12.59 3.35 -3.91
C GLY A 49 11.78 4.49 -4.53
N TYR A 50 12.08 5.74 -4.16
CA TYR A 50 11.33 6.91 -4.66
C TYR A 50 11.48 7.14 -6.18
N GLY A 51 12.43 6.48 -6.83
CA GLY A 51 12.59 6.46 -8.28
C GLY A 51 13.34 7.67 -8.82
N ALA A 52 13.06 8.05 -10.07
CA ALA A 52 13.84 9.06 -10.79
C ALA A 52 13.69 10.48 -10.23
N MET A 53 12.58 10.79 -9.55
CA MET A 53 12.32 12.11 -8.97
C MET A 53 11.80 11.96 -7.54
N PRO A 54 12.18 12.84 -6.59
CA PRO A 54 11.79 12.75 -5.19
C PRO A 54 10.35 13.21 -4.90
N VAL A 55 9.59 13.60 -5.91
CA VAL A 55 8.33 14.35 -5.73
C VAL A 55 7.29 13.59 -4.90
N THR A 56 7.19 12.27 -5.05
CA THR A 56 6.26 11.45 -4.26
C THR A 56 6.67 11.36 -2.79
N THR A 57 7.95 11.45 -2.47
CA THR A 57 8.47 11.50 -1.09
C THR A 57 8.16 12.84 -0.45
N LEU A 58 8.40 13.94 -1.17
CA LEU A 58 8.08 15.30 -0.71
C LEU A 58 6.58 15.45 -0.44
N GLU A 59 5.74 14.92 -1.33
CA GLU A 59 4.30 14.90 -1.15
C GLU A 59 3.84 14.06 0.05
N LEU A 60 4.49 12.90 0.29
CA LEU A 60 4.24 12.08 1.47
C LEU A 60 4.54 12.88 2.74
N ALA A 61 5.71 13.53 2.80
CA ALA A 61 6.12 14.34 3.93
C ALA A 61 5.12 15.47 4.21
N ALA A 62 4.76 16.24 3.19
CA ALA A 62 3.78 17.32 3.32
C ALA A 62 2.41 16.82 3.84
N ARG A 63 1.99 15.61 3.43
CA ARG A 63 0.73 15.01 3.86
C ARG A 63 0.78 14.53 5.31
N LEU A 64 1.79 13.72 5.65
CA LEU A 64 1.90 13.12 6.98
C LEU A 64 2.23 14.15 8.06
N ARG A 65 2.92 15.25 7.74
CA ARG A 65 3.16 16.36 8.69
C ARG A 65 1.88 17.05 9.18
N ARG A 66 0.74 16.81 8.53
CA ARG A 66 -0.58 17.24 9.04
C ARG A 66 -1.11 16.36 10.17
N ILE A 67 -0.56 15.16 10.35
CA ILE A 67 -0.81 14.27 11.49
C ILE A 67 0.11 14.68 12.65
N ARG A 68 1.40 14.86 12.34
CA ARG A 68 2.42 15.19 13.31
C ARG A 68 3.54 16.04 12.68
N SER A 69 3.70 17.28 13.14
CA SER A 69 4.53 18.29 12.46
C SER A 69 6.04 18.01 12.47
N ASP A 70 6.54 17.31 13.49
CA ASP A 70 7.96 16.97 13.69
C ASP A 70 8.39 15.65 13.01
N LEU A 71 7.53 15.04 12.18
CA LEU A 71 7.87 13.84 11.41
C LEU A 71 9.13 14.03 10.56
N ARG A 72 10.11 13.14 10.76
CA ARG A 72 11.27 13.00 9.88
C ARG A 72 10.91 12.09 8.71
N VAL A 73 11.35 12.46 7.52
CA VAL A 73 11.11 11.67 6.31
C VAL A 73 12.41 11.49 5.57
N VAL A 74 12.72 10.23 5.25
CA VAL A 74 13.89 9.84 4.46
C VAL A 74 13.43 9.14 3.19
N GLY A 75 13.81 9.66 2.03
CA GLY A 75 13.69 8.93 0.76
C GLY A 75 14.93 8.08 0.52
N LEU A 76 14.74 6.77 0.35
CA LEU A 76 15.83 5.85 0.01
C LEU A 76 15.76 5.46 -1.47
N GLU A 77 16.91 5.47 -2.13
CA GLU A 77 17.06 4.94 -3.49
C GLU A 77 18.35 4.11 -3.60
N ILE A 78 18.29 3.01 -4.34
CA ILE A 78 19.41 2.06 -4.43
C ILE A 78 20.47 2.53 -5.44
N ASP A 79 19.99 3.20 -6.49
CA ASP A 79 20.80 3.81 -7.56
C ASP A 79 21.45 5.11 -7.04
N PRO A 80 22.78 5.15 -6.86
CA PRO A 80 23.46 6.32 -6.32
C PRO A 80 23.28 7.57 -7.19
N ASP A 81 23.11 7.41 -8.51
CA ASP A 81 22.97 8.53 -9.44
C ASP A 81 21.59 9.21 -9.33
N ARG A 82 20.63 8.53 -8.69
CA ARG A 82 19.29 9.08 -8.40
C ARG A 82 19.20 9.73 -7.03
N VAL A 83 20.24 9.62 -6.20
CA VAL A 83 20.26 10.25 -4.87
C VAL A 83 20.37 11.77 -5.03
N VAL A 84 19.35 12.48 -4.56
CA VAL A 84 19.27 13.94 -4.66
C VAL A 84 19.63 14.60 -3.32
N PRO A 85 19.99 15.90 -3.27
CA PRO A 85 20.14 16.62 -2.02
C PRO A 85 18.83 16.72 -1.23
N GLY A 86 18.94 16.85 0.10
CA GLY A 86 17.80 17.09 0.97
C GLY A 86 17.05 18.38 0.63
N ARG A 87 15.72 18.37 0.76
CA ARG A 87 14.85 19.52 0.46
C ARG A 87 13.53 19.45 1.23
N ASP A 88 12.98 20.61 1.59
CA ASP A 88 11.67 20.75 2.27
C ASP A 88 11.60 19.90 3.56
N GLY A 89 12.72 19.80 4.28
CA GLY A 89 12.88 18.99 5.48
C GLY A 89 12.86 17.48 5.25
N VAL A 90 13.03 17.01 4.01
CA VAL A 90 13.19 15.60 3.65
C VAL A 90 14.65 15.32 3.34
N GLU A 91 15.18 14.25 3.92
CA GLU A 91 16.51 13.74 3.61
C GLU A 91 16.42 12.68 2.53
N PHE A 92 17.45 12.57 1.69
CA PHE A 92 17.55 11.52 0.69
C PHE A 92 18.90 10.84 0.82
N ALA A 93 18.88 9.51 0.80
CA ALA A 93 20.08 8.72 1.02
C ALA A 93 20.05 7.45 0.17
N ARG A 94 21.23 6.86 0.00
CA ARG A 94 21.35 5.56 -0.63
C ARG A 94 20.89 4.48 0.34
N GLY A 95 20.00 3.59 -0.11
CA GLY A 95 19.54 2.48 0.71
C GLY A 95 18.56 1.56 -0.02
N GLY A 96 18.41 0.36 0.53
CA GLY A 96 17.52 -0.71 0.07
C GLY A 96 16.73 -1.31 1.22
N PHE A 97 16.56 -2.63 1.22
CA PHE A 97 15.75 -3.36 2.21
C PHE A 97 16.34 -3.32 3.61
N GLU A 98 17.64 -3.05 3.73
CA GLU A 98 18.31 -2.78 4.99
C GLU A 98 17.99 -1.39 5.59
N LEU A 99 17.18 -0.59 4.88
CA LEU A 99 16.71 0.75 5.28
C LEU A 99 17.84 1.71 5.65
N ALA A 100 19.03 1.54 5.09
CA ALA A 100 20.25 2.27 5.47
C ALA A 100 20.56 2.21 6.99
N GLY A 101 20.13 1.14 7.67
CA GLY A 101 20.27 0.97 9.11
C GLY A 101 19.29 1.79 9.96
N LEU A 102 18.36 2.51 9.32
CA LEU A 102 17.31 3.26 10.01
C LEU A 102 16.29 2.33 10.66
N ARG A 103 15.55 2.88 11.63
CA ARG A 103 14.45 2.20 12.34
C ARG A 103 13.14 2.99 12.24
N PRO A 104 12.47 3.00 11.07
CA PRO A 104 11.27 3.82 10.87
C PRO A 104 10.03 3.25 11.57
N THR A 105 9.13 4.17 11.95
CA THR A 105 7.75 3.87 12.37
C THR A 105 6.87 3.50 11.18
N LEU A 106 7.16 4.03 9.99
CA LEU A 106 6.42 3.72 8.76
C LEU A 106 7.37 3.61 7.57
N VAL A 107 7.26 2.51 6.82
CA VAL A 107 7.88 2.36 5.50
C VAL A 107 6.79 2.38 4.42
N ARG A 108 6.98 3.18 3.37
CA ARG A 108 6.21 3.09 2.13
C ARG A 108 7.11 2.55 1.02
N ALA A 109 6.72 1.45 0.40
CA ALA A 109 7.43 0.83 -0.72
C ALA A 109 6.45 0.63 -1.89
N PHE A 110 6.40 1.60 -2.82
CA PHE A 110 5.50 1.53 -3.97
C PHE A 110 6.22 1.15 -5.26
N ASN A 111 5.73 0.13 -5.96
CA ASN A 111 6.31 -0.44 -7.18
C ASN A 111 7.73 -1.02 -6.99
N VAL A 112 8.12 -1.31 -5.75
CA VAL A 112 9.44 -1.88 -5.42
C VAL A 112 9.45 -3.39 -5.71
N LEU A 113 8.51 -4.15 -5.14
CA LEU A 113 8.49 -5.61 -5.26
C LEU A 113 7.91 -6.14 -6.57
N ARG A 114 7.33 -5.28 -7.42
CA ARG A 114 6.60 -5.72 -8.63
C ARG A 114 7.43 -6.55 -9.63
N GLN A 115 8.76 -6.38 -9.63
CA GLN A 115 9.68 -7.07 -10.54
C GLN A 115 10.31 -8.32 -9.92
N TYR A 116 10.09 -8.54 -8.63
CA TYR A 116 10.59 -9.72 -7.95
C TYR A 116 9.77 -10.93 -8.34
N PRO A 117 10.35 -12.14 -8.27
CA PRO A 117 9.56 -13.35 -8.34
C PRO A 117 8.69 -13.48 -7.09
N GLU A 118 7.63 -14.28 -7.15
CA GLU A 118 6.60 -14.34 -6.10
C GLU A 118 7.16 -14.87 -4.77
N GLU A 119 8.01 -15.89 -4.84
CA GLU A 119 8.69 -16.50 -3.70
C GLU A 119 9.66 -15.55 -2.97
N ALA A 120 10.04 -14.43 -3.60
CA ALA A 120 10.89 -13.42 -2.97
C ALA A 120 10.12 -12.37 -2.17
N VAL A 121 8.78 -12.37 -2.24
CA VAL A 121 7.97 -11.35 -1.56
C VAL A 121 8.00 -11.52 -0.05
N GLU A 122 7.79 -12.74 0.48
CA GLU A 122 7.84 -12.95 1.94
C GLU A 122 9.24 -12.60 2.48
N PRO A 123 10.35 -13.15 1.96
CA PRO A 123 11.68 -12.81 2.48
C PRO A 123 11.98 -11.30 2.44
N ALA A 124 11.48 -10.58 1.43
CA ALA A 124 11.60 -9.13 1.36
C ALA A 124 10.78 -8.43 2.45
N TRP A 125 9.53 -8.86 2.67
CA TRP A 125 8.70 -8.36 3.77
C TRP A 125 9.33 -8.65 5.14
N ALA A 126 9.84 -9.87 5.38
CA ALA A 126 10.53 -10.21 6.62
C ALA A 126 11.76 -9.30 6.88
N HIS A 127 12.58 -9.07 5.84
CA HIS A 127 13.73 -8.16 5.96
C HIS A 127 13.29 -6.73 6.30
N LEU A 128 12.36 -6.15 5.52
CA LEU A 128 11.87 -4.80 5.78
C LEU A 128 11.24 -4.65 7.17
N ARG A 129 10.43 -5.64 7.58
CA ARG A 129 9.78 -5.66 8.92
C ARG A 129 10.80 -5.73 10.05
N SER A 130 11.88 -6.50 9.90
CA SER A 130 12.94 -6.60 10.91
C SER A 130 13.65 -5.26 11.18
N GLY A 131 13.61 -4.34 10.20
CA GLY A 131 14.16 -3.00 10.30
C GLY A 131 13.19 -1.96 10.86
N LEU A 132 11.95 -2.31 11.20
CA LEU A 132 10.98 -1.35 11.76
C LEU A 132 11.31 -1.00 13.22
N ALA A 133 10.86 0.18 13.65
CA ALA A 133 10.72 0.48 15.07
C ALA A 133 9.63 -0.42 15.70
N PRO A 134 9.63 -0.66 17.02
CA PRO A 134 8.54 -1.38 17.69
C PRO A 134 7.17 -0.79 17.37
N GLY A 135 6.21 -1.63 16.97
CA GLY A 135 4.89 -1.20 16.52
C GLY A 135 4.87 -0.45 15.18
N GLY A 136 5.98 -0.48 14.43
CA GLY A 136 6.09 0.12 13.10
C GLY A 136 5.29 -0.64 12.04
N LEU A 137 5.07 0.02 10.90
CA LEU A 137 4.24 -0.49 9.81
C LEU A 137 4.95 -0.39 8.46
N LEU A 138 4.56 -1.26 7.54
CA LEU A 138 5.03 -1.27 6.15
C LEU A 138 3.82 -1.21 5.20
N ILE A 139 3.90 -0.35 4.19
CA ILE A 139 2.97 -0.35 3.05
C ILE A 139 3.73 -0.87 1.83
N ASP A 140 3.39 -2.07 1.36
CA ASP A 140 3.85 -2.59 0.06
C ASP A 140 2.76 -2.37 -0.98
N GLY A 141 3.01 -1.51 -1.95
CA GLY A 141 2.01 -1.09 -2.91
C GLY A 141 2.45 -1.15 -4.36
N THR A 142 1.48 -1.18 -5.26
CA THR A 142 1.68 -1.06 -6.70
C THR A 142 0.63 -0.10 -7.27
N CYS A 143 1.02 0.68 -8.28
CA CYS A 143 0.10 1.56 -9.00
C CYS A 143 0.48 1.71 -10.47
N ASP A 144 -0.51 2.09 -11.29
CA ASP A 144 -0.27 2.46 -12.68
C ASP A 144 0.53 3.78 -12.79
N GLU A 145 0.88 4.16 -14.01
CA GLU A 145 1.81 5.26 -14.33
C GLU A 145 1.26 6.62 -13.84
N LEU A 146 -0.07 6.78 -13.85
CA LEU A 146 -0.76 7.99 -13.41
C LEU A 146 -1.31 7.89 -11.98
N GLY A 147 -1.12 6.75 -11.33
CA GLY A 147 -1.65 6.45 -10.01
C GLY A 147 -3.18 6.37 -9.95
N ARG A 148 -3.85 6.18 -11.09
CA ARG A 148 -5.30 6.06 -11.25
C ARG A 148 -5.84 4.72 -10.73
N ARG A 149 -5.01 3.67 -10.74
CA ARG A 149 -5.31 2.35 -10.20
C ARG A 149 -4.18 1.93 -9.28
N CYS A 150 -4.51 1.58 -8.05
CA CYS A 150 -3.55 1.29 -6.99
C CYS A 150 -4.05 0.10 -6.17
N ALA A 151 -3.12 -0.71 -5.68
CA ALA A 151 -3.39 -1.67 -4.62
C ALA A 151 -2.19 -1.72 -3.67
N TRP A 152 -2.44 -1.96 -2.39
CA TRP A 152 -1.37 -2.09 -1.40
C TRP A 152 -1.77 -2.99 -0.23
N VAL A 153 -0.76 -3.63 0.34
CA VAL A 153 -0.84 -4.37 1.59
C VAL A 153 -0.31 -3.49 2.71
N LEU A 154 -1.04 -3.41 3.81
CA LEU A 154 -0.50 -2.92 5.07
C LEU A 154 0.04 -4.10 5.87
N LEU A 155 1.26 -4.00 6.36
CA LEU A 155 1.91 -4.99 7.21
C LEU A 155 2.31 -4.36 8.54
N ASP A 156 2.30 -5.17 9.60
CA ASP A 156 2.92 -4.88 10.89
C ASP A 156 4.05 -5.88 11.17
N GLU A 157 4.53 -5.92 12.41
CA GLU A 157 5.59 -6.85 12.84
C GLU A 157 5.20 -8.33 12.68
N HIS A 158 3.91 -8.67 12.77
CA HIS A 158 3.41 -10.04 12.68
C HIS A 158 3.15 -10.46 11.23
N GLY A 159 2.81 -9.53 10.34
CA GLY A 159 2.63 -9.84 8.93
C GLY A 159 1.65 -8.93 8.22
N PRO A 160 1.11 -9.37 7.08
CA PRO A 160 0.11 -8.62 6.35
C PRO A 160 -1.22 -8.55 7.12
N ARG A 161 -1.78 -7.35 7.18
CA ARG A 161 -2.97 -6.99 7.98
C ARG A 161 -4.19 -6.74 7.10
N SER A 162 -3.99 -6.06 5.98
CA SER A 162 -5.08 -5.70 5.08
C SER A 162 -4.58 -5.54 3.65
N LEU A 163 -5.49 -5.81 2.71
CA LEU A 163 -5.36 -5.36 1.33
C LEU A 163 -6.29 -4.16 1.12
N THR A 164 -5.77 -3.12 0.47
CA THR A 164 -6.57 -2.01 -0.03
C THR A 164 -6.41 -1.85 -1.53
N LEU A 165 -7.53 -1.80 -2.24
CA LEU A 165 -7.63 -1.43 -3.64
C LEU A 165 -8.20 -0.02 -3.74
N ALA A 166 -7.63 0.82 -4.59
CA ALA A 166 -8.14 2.17 -4.81
C ALA A 166 -8.00 2.60 -6.27
N TRP A 167 -9.05 3.24 -6.79
CA TRP A 167 -9.04 3.74 -8.17
C TRP A 167 -9.77 5.06 -8.34
N SER A 168 -9.48 5.71 -9.46
CA SER A 168 -10.21 6.86 -9.94
C SER A 168 -11.62 6.44 -10.37
N PRO A 169 -12.70 7.05 -9.85
CA PRO A 169 -14.08 6.67 -10.18
C PRO A 169 -14.44 6.75 -11.68
N PHE A 170 -13.61 7.39 -12.49
CA PHE A 170 -13.86 7.68 -13.91
C PHE A 170 -12.90 6.95 -14.86
N HIS A 171 -12.03 6.06 -14.37
CA HIS A 171 -10.96 5.46 -15.19
C HIS A 171 -10.92 3.93 -15.07
N VAL A 172 -12.07 3.33 -14.79
CA VAL A 172 -12.30 1.89 -14.85
C VAL A 172 -13.67 1.66 -15.46
N GLU A 173 -13.82 0.57 -16.19
CA GLU A 173 -15.12 0.06 -16.63
C GLU A 173 -15.77 -0.72 -15.48
N ARG A 174 -14.96 -1.48 -14.74
CA ARG A 174 -15.35 -2.30 -13.60
C ARG A 174 -14.27 -2.38 -12.51
N PRO A 175 -14.63 -2.67 -11.25
CA PRO A 175 -13.67 -2.73 -10.14
C PRO A 175 -12.43 -3.59 -10.41
N SER A 176 -12.60 -4.74 -11.07
CA SER A 176 -11.49 -5.67 -11.33
C SER A 176 -10.43 -5.17 -12.31
N ASP A 177 -10.62 -4.03 -12.98
CA ASP A 177 -9.59 -3.41 -13.83
C ASP A 177 -8.36 -2.96 -13.01
N VAL A 178 -8.48 -2.92 -11.68
CA VAL A 178 -7.37 -2.71 -10.75
C VAL A 178 -6.46 -3.93 -10.60
N ALA A 179 -6.87 -5.12 -11.06
CA ALA A 179 -6.17 -6.39 -10.83
C ALA A 179 -4.73 -6.39 -11.34
N GLU A 180 -4.44 -5.71 -12.46
CA GLU A 180 -3.09 -5.53 -13.01
C GLU A 180 -2.13 -4.81 -12.05
N ARG A 181 -2.66 -4.19 -10.99
CA ARG A 181 -1.92 -3.45 -9.97
C ARG A 181 -1.92 -4.14 -8.62
N LEU A 182 -2.41 -5.38 -8.53
CA LEU A 182 -2.25 -6.17 -7.32
C LEU A 182 -0.75 -6.27 -6.95
N PRO A 183 -0.43 -6.23 -5.64
CA PRO A 183 0.92 -6.49 -5.16
C PRO A 183 1.40 -7.86 -5.61
N LYS A 184 2.72 -8.05 -5.68
CA LYS A 184 3.31 -9.29 -6.22
C LYS A 184 2.82 -10.54 -5.49
N ALA A 185 2.50 -10.42 -4.20
CA ALA A 185 1.89 -11.47 -3.37
C ALA A 185 0.54 -12.01 -3.88
N LEU A 186 -0.20 -11.25 -4.70
CA LEU A 186 -1.57 -11.59 -5.11
C LEU A 186 -1.80 -11.60 -6.62
N ILE A 187 -0.95 -10.93 -7.41
CA ILE A 187 -1.24 -10.70 -8.83
C ILE A 187 -1.37 -12.00 -9.65
N HIS A 188 -0.51 -12.99 -9.40
CA HIS A 188 -0.61 -14.30 -10.06
C HIS A 188 -1.68 -15.21 -9.44
N ARG A 189 -2.14 -14.89 -8.21
CA ARG A 189 -3.21 -15.58 -7.50
C ARG A 189 -4.60 -15.09 -7.90
N ASN A 190 -4.70 -14.12 -8.82
CA ASN A 190 -6.00 -13.70 -9.36
C ASN A 190 -6.53 -14.69 -10.41
N VAL A 191 -6.80 -15.93 -9.98
CA VAL A 191 -7.33 -17.03 -10.79
C VAL A 191 -8.53 -17.68 -10.10
N PRO A 192 -9.43 -18.36 -10.83
CA PRO A 192 -10.56 -19.07 -10.22
C PRO A 192 -10.13 -20.03 -9.09
N GLY A 193 -10.85 -20.02 -7.98
CA GLY A 193 -10.54 -20.79 -6.77
C GLY A 193 -9.80 -19.99 -5.69
N GLU A 194 -9.11 -18.92 -6.06
CA GLU A 194 -8.39 -18.08 -5.08
C GLU A 194 -9.29 -17.00 -4.46
N PRO A 195 -9.09 -16.64 -3.18
CA PRO A 195 -9.90 -15.64 -2.48
C PRO A 195 -9.87 -14.25 -3.13
N ILE A 196 -8.70 -13.78 -3.60
CA ILE A 196 -8.59 -12.48 -4.27
C ILE A 196 -9.41 -12.41 -5.57
N HIS A 197 -9.40 -13.48 -6.35
CA HIS A 197 -10.23 -13.58 -7.55
C HIS A 197 -11.72 -13.54 -7.20
N THR A 198 -12.11 -14.30 -6.16
CA THR A 198 -13.50 -14.32 -5.66
C THR A 198 -13.98 -12.93 -5.24
N LEU A 199 -13.16 -12.19 -4.50
CA LEU A 199 -13.44 -10.81 -4.09
C LEU A 199 -13.63 -9.89 -5.31
N LEU A 200 -12.73 -9.94 -6.29
CA LEU A 200 -12.80 -9.08 -7.49
C LEU A 200 -14.02 -9.41 -8.36
N ARG A 201 -14.37 -10.69 -8.52
CA ARG A 201 -15.59 -11.09 -9.23
C ARG A 201 -16.85 -10.64 -8.49
N ALA A 202 -16.87 -10.73 -7.16
CA ALA A 202 -17.98 -10.22 -6.36
C ALA A 202 -18.12 -8.70 -6.50
N ALA A 203 -17.00 -7.97 -6.49
CA ALA A 203 -17.00 -6.53 -6.68
C ALA A 203 -17.53 -6.12 -8.06
N ASP A 204 -17.15 -6.84 -9.12
CA ASP A 204 -17.70 -6.62 -10.46
C ASP A 204 -19.21 -6.86 -10.52
N ARG A 205 -19.70 -7.95 -9.90
CA ARG A 205 -21.14 -8.25 -9.83
C ARG A 205 -21.89 -7.17 -9.06
N ALA A 206 -21.41 -6.79 -7.87
CA ALA A 206 -22.03 -5.72 -7.08
C ALA A 206 -22.06 -4.39 -7.85
N TRP A 207 -20.98 -4.04 -8.54
CA TRP A 207 -20.92 -2.86 -9.40
C TRP A 207 -21.94 -2.91 -10.54
N ALA A 208 -22.11 -4.05 -11.20
CA ALA A 208 -23.09 -4.26 -12.25
C ALA A 208 -24.53 -4.16 -11.70
N THR A 209 -24.82 -4.81 -10.57
CA THR A 209 -26.13 -4.72 -9.89
C THR A 209 -26.47 -3.29 -9.47
N SER A 210 -25.47 -2.50 -9.06
CA SER A 210 -25.66 -1.09 -8.71
C SER A 210 -25.77 -0.14 -9.92
N ALA A 211 -25.83 -0.63 -11.16
CA ALA A 211 -25.98 0.19 -12.36
C ALA A 211 -27.09 1.26 -12.30
N PRO A 212 -28.27 1.03 -11.68
CA PRO A 212 -29.30 2.08 -11.53
C PRO A 212 -28.82 3.34 -10.81
N HIS A 213 -27.78 3.26 -9.97
CA HIS A 213 -27.19 4.40 -9.29
C HIS A 213 -26.24 5.24 -10.16
N ALA A 214 -25.95 4.82 -11.40
CA ALA A 214 -25.01 5.50 -12.28
C ALA A 214 -25.39 6.96 -12.57
N ALA A 215 -26.70 7.28 -12.62
CA ALA A 215 -27.21 8.64 -12.81
C ALA A 215 -26.76 9.63 -11.72
N PHE A 216 -26.45 9.13 -10.52
CA PHE A 216 -25.96 9.94 -9.39
C PHE A 216 -24.42 10.01 -9.33
N GLY A 217 -23.75 9.42 -10.33
CA GLY A 217 -22.30 9.41 -10.48
C GLY A 217 -21.61 8.18 -9.88
N PRO A 218 -20.36 7.91 -10.31
CA PRO A 218 -19.67 6.65 -10.04
C PRO A 218 -19.37 6.42 -8.56
N ARG A 219 -19.24 7.47 -7.75
CA ARG A 219 -19.00 7.34 -6.31
C ARG A 219 -20.24 6.85 -5.56
N ILE A 220 -21.42 7.31 -5.95
CA ILE A 220 -22.69 6.86 -5.37
C ILE A 220 -22.94 5.41 -5.78
N ARG A 221 -22.72 5.09 -7.07
CA ARG A 221 -22.75 3.71 -7.54
C ARG A 221 -21.79 2.81 -6.78
N TRP A 222 -20.56 3.27 -6.53
CA TRP A 222 -19.57 2.48 -5.78
C TRP A 222 -19.98 2.27 -4.32
N LYS A 223 -20.56 3.28 -3.68
CA LYS A 223 -21.08 3.15 -2.32
C LYS A 223 -22.16 2.05 -2.24
N ALA A 224 -23.12 2.04 -3.18
CA ALA A 224 -24.14 1.00 -3.24
C ALA A 224 -23.53 -0.40 -3.50
N ALA A 225 -22.52 -0.49 -4.37
CA ALA A 225 -21.83 -1.76 -4.63
C ALA A 225 -21.07 -2.27 -3.39
N LEU A 226 -20.47 -1.37 -2.59
CA LEU A 226 -19.84 -1.72 -1.32
C LEU A 226 -20.84 -2.24 -0.28
N GLU A 227 -22.02 -1.65 -0.22
CA GLU A 227 -23.11 -2.12 0.66
C GLU A 227 -23.54 -3.54 0.24
N LEU A 228 -23.76 -3.79 -1.06
CA LEU A 228 -24.07 -5.12 -1.57
C LEU A 228 -22.97 -6.16 -1.28
N LEU A 229 -21.69 -5.79 -1.40
CA LEU A 229 -20.58 -6.68 -1.03
C LEU A 229 -20.61 -7.07 0.45
N ARG A 230 -20.92 -6.12 1.33
CA ARG A 230 -21.05 -6.40 2.77
C ARG A 230 -22.24 -7.31 3.06
N ASP A 231 -23.38 -7.08 2.40
CA ASP A 231 -24.57 -7.93 2.54
C ASP A 231 -24.32 -9.36 2.03
N GLN A 232 -23.39 -9.53 1.08
CA GLN A 232 -22.90 -10.84 0.63
C GLN A 232 -21.88 -11.50 1.59
N GLY A 233 -21.58 -10.86 2.73
CA GLY A 233 -20.70 -11.40 3.76
C GLY A 233 -19.21 -11.07 3.59
N PHE A 234 -18.82 -10.23 2.61
CA PHE A 234 -17.42 -9.82 2.50
C PHE A 234 -17.05 -8.85 3.63
N PRO A 235 -15.89 -9.05 4.30
CA PRO A 235 -15.46 -8.24 5.44
C PRO A 235 -14.87 -6.88 5.01
N VAL A 236 -15.66 -6.09 4.27
CA VAL A 236 -15.22 -4.80 3.75
C VAL A 236 -15.25 -3.75 4.85
N SER A 237 -14.13 -3.05 5.05
CA SER A 237 -14.03 -1.95 5.99
C SER A 237 -14.92 -0.77 5.53
N PRO A 238 -15.82 -0.23 6.39
CA PRO A 238 -16.64 0.89 6.01
C PRO A 238 -15.78 2.15 5.87
N PRO A 239 -15.96 2.97 4.81
CA PRO A 239 -15.22 4.21 4.67
C PRO A 239 -15.64 5.18 5.78
N ARG A 240 -14.69 5.59 6.63
CA ARG A 240 -14.96 6.47 7.79
C ARG A 240 -15.32 7.90 7.40
N ARG A 241 -15.10 8.29 6.15
CA ARG A 241 -15.43 9.62 5.57
C ARG A 241 -15.73 9.49 4.08
N ARG A 242 -16.35 10.52 3.48
CA ARG A 242 -16.52 10.60 2.02
C ARG A 242 -15.15 10.66 1.35
N LEU A 243 -14.84 9.64 0.56
CA LEU A 243 -13.59 9.56 -0.20
C LEU A 243 -13.78 10.15 -1.59
N ARG A 244 -12.73 10.82 -2.10
CA ARG A 244 -12.72 11.30 -3.49
C ARG A 244 -12.55 10.16 -4.51
N ASP A 245 -12.07 9.01 -4.04
CA ASP A 245 -11.76 7.81 -4.81
C ASP A 245 -12.67 6.65 -4.42
N CYS A 246 -12.75 5.66 -5.31
CA CYS A 246 -13.32 4.37 -4.96
C CYS A 246 -12.23 3.58 -4.22
N VAL A 247 -12.58 3.05 -3.04
CA VAL A 247 -11.67 2.29 -2.18
C VAL A 247 -12.39 1.02 -1.71
N LEU A 248 -11.66 -0.09 -1.68
CA LEU A 248 -12.06 -1.38 -1.13
C LEU A 248 -10.94 -1.85 -0.20
N THR A 249 -11.20 -1.93 1.10
CA THR A 249 -10.25 -2.46 2.09
C THR A 249 -10.85 -3.69 2.75
N VAL A 250 -10.08 -4.77 2.81
CA VAL A 250 -10.44 -6.04 3.46
C VAL A 250 -9.29 -6.50 4.37
N PRO A 251 -9.55 -7.23 5.46
CA PRO A 251 -8.50 -7.91 6.20
C PRO A 251 -7.73 -8.86 5.28
N TRP A 252 -6.44 -9.06 5.57
CA TRP A 252 -5.58 -9.88 4.72
C TRP A 252 -6.10 -11.32 4.59
N ASP A 253 -6.60 -11.92 5.67
CA ASP A 253 -7.10 -13.30 5.69
C ASP A 253 -8.24 -13.55 4.70
N ALA A 254 -8.99 -12.51 4.32
CA ALA A 254 -10.05 -12.62 3.31
C ALA A 254 -9.52 -12.77 1.87
N VAL A 255 -8.23 -12.52 1.67
CA VAL A 255 -7.56 -12.52 0.34
C VAL A 255 -6.23 -13.27 0.34
N ALA A 256 -5.81 -13.82 1.47
CA ALA A 256 -4.60 -14.62 1.57
C ALA A 256 -4.67 -15.79 0.56
N PRO A 257 -3.54 -16.13 -0.11
CA PRO A 257 -3.50 -17.28 -1.00
C PRO A 257 -4.03 -18.55 -0.31
N ALA A 258 -4.78 -19.38 -1.02
CA ALA A 258 -5.44 -20.56 -0.41
C ALA A 258 -4.46 -21.60 0.15
N ASP A 259 -3.22 -21.59 -0.33
CA ASP A 259 -2.10 -22.41 0.14
C ASP A 259 -1.28 -21.75 1.26
N ALA A 260 -1.64 -20.54 1.70
CA ALA A 260 -0.98 -19.89 2.81
C ALA A 260 -1.23 -20.68 4.11
N PRO A 261 -0.19 -20.95 4.93
CA PRO A 261 -0.38 -21.61 6.20
C PRO A 261 -1.33 -20.78 7.07
N VAL A 262 -2.43 -21.41 7.52
CA VAL A 262 -3.36 -20.77 8.45
C VAL A 262 -2.61 -20.50 9.74
N VAL A 263 -2.38 -19.23 10.07
CA VAL A 263 -1.90 -18.85 11.39
C VAL A 263 -3.07 -19.03 12.34
N SER A 264 -3.18 -20.23 12.91
CA SER A 264 -4.14 -20.49 13.98
C SER A 264 -3.74 -19.61 15.17
N GLU A 265 -4.56 -18.62 15.50
CA GLU A 265 -4.49 -17.94 16.78
C GLU A 265 -4.68 -18.98 17.88
N LEU A 266 -3.56 -19.40 18.49
CA LEU A 266 -3.57 -20.01 19.81
C LEU A 266 -3.97 -18.92 20.81
N LEU A 267 -5.27 -18.67 20.91
CA LEU A 267 -5.87 -18.15 22.13
C LEU A 267 -5.81 -19.26 23.18
N ALA A 268 -4.69 -19.33 23.89
CA ALA A 268 -4.60 -20.06 25.14
C ALA A 268 -4.78 -19.06 26.30
N VAL A 269 -5.95 -19.17 26.92
CA VAL A 269 -6.34 -18.90 28.33
C VAL A 269 -5.51 -17.89 29.11
#